data_AF-A0A9D6SJ99-F1
#
_entry.id   AF-A0A9D6SJ99-F1
#
_cell.length_a   1.000
_cell.length_b   1.000
_cell.length_c   1.000
_cell.angle_alpha   90.00
_cell.angle_beta   90.00
_cell.angle_gamma   90.00
#
_symmetry.space_group_name_H-M   'P 1'
#
loop_
_entity.id
_entity.type
_entity.pdbx_description
1 polymer ?
#
loop_
_entity_poly.entity_id
_entity_poly.type
_entity_poly.pdbx_seq_one_letter_code
_entity_poly.pdbx_strand_id
1 'polypeptide(L)'
;PRLVGRRQRPAARPLQFAHEENFQTRQIRPRDGLVAGWLSELAACSKPINSRHRHVITRLHIWGKTDALMRLIAELPVDIYELDFHTNLPEARKTLGPRRVVLGNVSTITDLLEGTPRKVYEAARECHVTCGRFHVVGSGCEVSPNMPPENLRALLDYAQEYKPEEFVVE
;
A
#
# COMPACT_ATOMS: atom_id res chain seq x y z
N PRO A 1 -56.61 -13.39 -8.27
CA PRO A 1 -55.18 -13.32 -7.88
C PRO A 1 -54.26 -13.46 -9.10
N ARG A 2 -53.87 -12.33 -9.72
CA ARG A 2 -52.97 -12.30 -10.88
C ARG A 2 -51.52 -12.27 -10.41
N LEU A 3 -50.73 -13.25 -10.81
CA LEU A 3 -49.29 -13.30 -10.59
C LEU A 3 -48.61 -12.17 -11.39
N VAL A 4 -47.92 -11.29 -10.68
CA VAL A 4 -47.12 -10.20 -11.25
C VAL A 4 -45.87 -10.80 -11.88
N GLY A 5 -45.69 -10.59 -13.19
CA GLY A 5 -44.56 -11.09 -13.96
C GLY A 5 -43.22 -10.51 -13.48
N ARG A 6 -42.25 -11.40 -13.24
CA ARG A 6 -40.85 -11.02 -13.02
C ARG A 6 -40.30 -10.36 -14.29
N ARG A 7 -39.96 -9.08 -14.23
CA ARG A 7 -39.14 -8.43 -15.27
C ARG A 7 -37.76 -9.09 -15.26
N GLN A 8 -37.37 -9.71 -16.37
CA GLN A 8 -35.99 -10.14 -16.60
C GLN A 8 -35.10 -8.89 -16.62
N ARG A 9 -34.06 -8.87 -15.77
CA ARG A 9 -33.01 -7.84 -15.85
C ARG A 9 -32.18 -8.12 -17.11
N PRO A 10 -31.83 -7.11 -17.92
CA PRO A 10 -30.94 -7.31 -19.05
C PRO A 10 -29.57 -7.78 -18.55
N ALA A 11 -28.94 -8.67 -19.31
CA ALA A 11 -27.58 -9.13 -19.06
C ALA A 11 -26.63 -7.92 -19.00
N ALA A 12 -25.82 -7.85 -17.94
CA ALA A 12 -24.79 -6.83 -17.82
C ALA A 12 -23.82 -6.96 -19.00
N ARG A 13 -23.61 -5.88 -19.75
CA ARG A 13 -22.52 -5.83 -20.74
C ARG A 13 -21.20 -6.00 -19.98
N PRO A 14 -20.24 -6.79 -20.50
CA PRO A 14 -18.91 -6.84 -19.91
C PRO A 14 -18.33 -5.42 -19.90
N LEU A 15 -17.90 -4.97 -18.71
CA LEU A 15 -17.11 -3.77 -18.57
C LEU A 15 -15.81 -4.00 -19.35
N GLN A 16 -15.71 -3.40 -20.53
CA GLN A 16 -14.41 -3.21 -21.17
C GLN A 16 -13.64 -2.26 -20.26
N PHE A 17 -12.69 -2.79 -19.49
CA PHE A 17 -11.66 -1.98 -18.87
C PHE A 17 -10.94 -1.25 -20.01
N ALA A 18 -11.06 0.06 -20.03
CA ALA A 18 -10.27 0.88 -20.94
C ALA A 18 -8.79 0.60 -20.64
N HIS A 19 -8.04 0.31 -21.70
CA HIS A 19 -6.58 0.14 -21.63
C HIS A 19 -5.95 1.27 -20.80
N GLU A 20 -5.15 0.85 -19.83
CA GLU A 20 -4.66 1.54 -18.64
C GLU A 20 -3.55 2.57 -18.91
N GLU A 21 -3.44 3.11 -20.12
CA GLU A 21 -2.23 3.84 -20.53
C GLU A 21 -2.16 5.30 -20.05
N ASN A 22 -3.22 5.88 -19.47
CA ASN A 22 -3.28 7.33 -19.21
C ASN A 22 -3.50 7.75 -17.75
N PHE A 23 -3.57 6.82 -16.79
CA PHE A 23 -3.61 7.16 -15.36
C PHE A 23 -2.26 6.95 -14.65
N GLN A 24 -1.35 6.16 -15.25
CA GLN A 24 -0.20 5.57 -14.56
C GLN A 24 1.07 6.44 -14.41
N THR A 25 1.10 7.71 -14.83
CA THR A 25 2.38 8.48 -14.82
C THR A 25 2.28 9.96 -14.48
N ARG A 26 1.11 10.48 -14.07
CA ARG A 26 1.07 11.84 -13.52
C ARG A 26 1.75 11.83 -12.16
N GLN A 27 3.08 12.06 -12.15
CA GLN A 27 3.76 12.63 -11.00
C GLN A 27 2.85 13.74 -10.49
N ILE A 28 2.40 13.60 -9.24
CA ILE A 28 1.86 14.73 -8.52
C ILE A 28 3.02 15.71 -8.44
N ARG A 29 3.08 16.64 -9.39
CA ARG A 29 3.97 17.79 -9.31
C ARG A 29 3.35 18.69 -8.25
N PRO A 30 3.94 18.78 -7.06
CA PRO A 30 3.38 19.65 -6.04
C PRO A 30 3.34 21.05 -6.63
N ARG A 31 2.21 21.75 -6.51
CA ARG A 31 2.35 23.19 -6.26
C ARG A 31 2.85 23.24 -4.83
N ASP A 32 4.14 23.56 -4.65
CA ASP A 32 4.90 23.32 -3.42
C ASP A 32 4.15 23.74 -2.13
N GLY A 33 3.31 24.78 -2.19
CA GLY A 33 2.50 25.23 -1.05
C GLY A 33 1.27 24.36 -0.70
N LEU A 34 0.63 23.71 -1.67
CA LEU A 34 -0.60 22.94 -1.42
C LEU A 34 -0.30 21.59 -0.75
N VAL A 35 0.73 20.89 -1.22
CA VAL A 35 1.08 19.58 -0.66
C VAL A 35 1.75 19.72 0.71
N ALA A 36 2.62 20.72 0.89
CA ALA A 36 3.20 21.02 2.19
C ALA A 36 2.13 21.44 3.22
N GLY A 37 1.12 22.21 2.79
CA GLY A 37 -0.03 22.56 3.63
C GLY A 37 -0.80 21.33 4.08
N TRP A 38 -1.15 20.44 3.15
CA TRP A 38 -1.87 19.20 3.47
C TRP A 38 -1.09 18.27 4.42
N LEU A 39 0.22 18.09 4.21
CA LEU A 39 1.06 17.31 5.11
C LEU A 39 1.18 17.96 6.50
N SER A 40 1.21 19.30 6.56
CA SER A 40 1.22 20.03 7.83
C SER A 40 -0.08 19.80 8.63
N GLU A 41 -1.22 19.76 7.94
CA GLU A 41 -2.51 19.42 8.56
C GLU A 41 -2.53 17.98 9.07
N LEU A 42 -2.00 17.01 8.31
CA LEU A 42 -1.86 15.63 8.77
C LEU A 42 -0.96 15.52 10.01
N ALA A 43 0.14 16.26 10.05
CA ALA A 43 1.00 16.34 11.22
C ALA A 43 0.25 16.93 12.43
N ALA A 44 -0.57 17.96 12.21
CA ALA A 44 -1.38 18.57 13.26
C ALA A 44 -2.44 17.62 13.83
N CYS A 45 -2.98 16.71 13.02
CA CYS A 45 -3.92 15.68 13.47
C CYS A 45 -3.24 14.51 14.21
N SER A 46 -2.07 14.07 13.74
CA SER A 46 -1.35 12.91 14.31
C SER A 46 -0.60 13.22 15.62
N LYS A 47 0.01 14.40 15.76
CA LYS A 47 0.75 14.79 16.99
C LYS A 47 -0.08 14.67 18.28
N PRO A 48 -1.31 15.20 18.35
CA PRO A 48 -2.14 15.07 19.55
C PRO A 48 -2.49 13.62 19.87
N ILE A 49 -2.79 12.80 18.85
CA ILE A 49 -3.11 11.37 19.03
C ILE A 49 -1.91 10.67 19.68
N ASN A 50 -0.72 10.81 19.11
CA ASN A 50 0.46 10.10 19.61
C ASN A 50 0.91 10.60 20.98
N SER A 51 0.71 11.89 21.28
CA SER A 51 1.07 12.45 22.59
C SER A 51 0.11 12.05 23.70
N ARG A 52 -1.21 11.99 23.43
CA ARG A 52 -2.25 11.72 24.44
C ARG A 52 -2.61 10.24 24.55
N HIS A 53 -2.46 9.48 23.47
CA HIS A 53 -2.87 8.09 23.37
C HIS A 53 -1.69 7.22 22.90
N ARG A 54 -0.62 7.14 23.70
CA ARG A 54 0.61 6.38 23.37
C ARG A 54 0.42 4.88 23.11
N HIS A 55 -0.76 4.33 23.42
CA HIS A 55 -1.13 2.94 23.16
C HIS A 55 -1.83 2.75 21.81
N VAL A 56 -2.18 3.84 21.12
CA VAL A 56 -2.79 3.81 19.79
C VAL A 56 -1.68 3.85 18.75
N ILE A 57 -1.72 2.90 17.81
CA ILE A 57 -0.79 2.84 16.68
C ILE A 57 -1.41 3.60 15.51
N THR A 58 -0.67 4.57 14.98
CA THR A 58 -1.07 5.36 13.81
C THR A 58 -0.47 4.80 12.52
N ARG A 59 -1.32 4.61 11.51
CA ARG A 59 -0.94 4.15 10.18
C ARG A 59 -1.30 5.21 9.15
N LEU A 60 -0.34 5.60 8.33
CA LEU A 60 -0.53 6.53 7.22
C LEU A 60 -0.51 5.77 5.90
N HIS A 61 -1.60 5.87 5.14
CA HIS A 61 -1.66 5.45 3.73
C HIS A 61 -1.82 6.69 2.83
N ILE A 62 -1.00 6.77 1.79
CA ILE A 62 -1.14 7.78 0.72
C ILE A 62 -1.14 7.04 -0.61
N TRP A 63 -2.25 7.14 -1.33
CA TRP A 63 -2.45 6.47 -2.60
C TRP A 63 -1.54 7.03 -3.72
N GLY A 64 -0.95 6.14 -4.52
CA GLY A 64 -0.15 6.48 -5.69
C GLY A 64 1.34 6.78 -5.43
N LYS A 65 2.02 7.36 -6.43
CA LYS A 65 3.49 7.51 -6.41
C LYS A 65 3.96 8.64 -5.48
N THR A 66 4.55 8.28 -4.34
CA THR A 66 4.95 9.23 -3.29
C THR A 66 6.43 9.65 -3.29
N ASP A 67 7.25 9.18 -4.25
CA ASP A 67 8.70 9.42 -4.31
C ASP A 67 9.09 10.89 -4.08
N ALA A 68 8.39 11.82 -4.74
CA ALA A 68 8.69 13.26 -4.65
C ALA A 68 8.34 13.88 -3.28
N LEU A 69 7.48 13.23 -2.51
CA LEU A 69 6.99 13.70 -1.21
C LEU A 69 7.67 13.01 -0.03
N MET A 70 8.47 11.98 -0.29
CA MET A 70 8.97 11.07 0.75
C MET A 70 9.71 11.79 1.89
N ARG A 71 10.46 12.85 1.56
CA ARG A 71 11.15 13.67 2.59
C ARG A 71 10.17 14.33 3.56
N LEU A 72 9.09 14.90 3.05
CA LEU A 72 8.06 15.54 3.87
C LEU A 72 7.23 14.49 4.61
N ILE A 73 6.93 13.35 3.96
CA ILE A 73 6.24 12.22 4.60
C ILE A 73 7.05 11.70 5.79
N ALA A 74 8.37 11.58 5.67
CA ALA A 74 9.24 11.09 6.73
C ALA A 74 9.23 11.95 8.01
N GLU A 75 8.84 13.22 7.90
CA GLU A 75 8.69 14.13 9.05
C GLU A 75 7.37 13.91 9.82
N LEU A 76 6.42 13.20 9.23
CA LEU A 76 5.13 12.94 9.87
C LEU A 76 5.33 12.04 11.10
N PRO A 77 4.69 12.36 12.24
CA PRO A 77 4.77 11.54 13.43
C PRO A 77 3.72 10.44 13.33
N VAL A 78 4.02 9.42 12.53
CA VAL A 78 3.21 8.21 12.39
C VAL A 78 4.04 6.97 12.71
N ASP A 79 3.39 5.92 13.18
CA ASP A 79 4.07 4.69 13.60
C ASP A 79 4.37 3.78 12.40
N ILE A 80 3.42 3.68 11.47
CA ILE A 80 3.49 2.84 10.28
C ILE A 80 3.30 3.68 9.02
N TYR A 81 4.24 3.55 8.08
CA TYR A 81 4.22 4.17 6.76
C TYR A 81 3.79 3.12 5.74
N GLU A 82 2.53 3.17 5.30
CA GLU A 82 1.98 2.29 4.27
C GLU A 82 2.27 2.89 2.89
N LEU A 83 3.13 2.22 2.12
CA LEU A 83 3.63 2.72 0.85
C LEU A 83 2.95 2.01 -0.32
N ASP A 84 2.42 2.82 -1.23
CA ASP A 84 1.84 2.33 -2.48
C ASP A 84 2.85 1.57 -3.34
N PHE A 85 2.38 0.58 -4.12
CA PHE A 85 3.23 -0.22 -5.00
C PHE A 85 3.92 0.63 -6.10
N HIS A 86 3.37 1.80 -6.42
CA HIS A 86 4.02 2.76 -7.33
C HIS A 86 5.20 3.51 -6.69
N THR A 87 5.35 3.46 -5.37
CA THR A 87 6.45 4.11 -4.65
C THR A 87 7.72 3.28 -4.78
N ASN A 88 8.85 3.94 -5.06
CA ASN A 88 10.16 3.31 -5.08
C ASN A 88 10.58 2.91 -3.66
N LEU A 89 10.35 1.64 -3.30
CA LEU A 89 10.58 1.13 -1.95
C LEU A 89 12.04 1.28 -1.47
N PRO A 90 13.08 0.94 -2.27
CA PRO A 90 14.47 1.19 -1.87
C PRO A 90 14.78 2.65 -1.53
N GLU A 91 14.33 3.60 -2.34
CA GLU A 91 14.55 5.03 -2.08
C GLU A 91 13.73 5.54 -0.89
N ALA A 92 12.51 5.02 -0.73
CA ALA A 92 11.68 5.29 0.44
C ALA A 92 12.34 4.78 1.73
N ARG A 93 12.88 3.55 1.72
CA ARG A 93 13.60 2.98 2.85
C ARG A 93 14.79 3.84 3.25
N LYS A 94 15.61 4.27 2.27
CA LYS A 94 16.75 5.18 2.50
C LYS A 94 16.31 6.47 3.17
N THR A 95 15.22 7.08 2.68
CA THR A 95 14.71 8.35 3.21
C THR A 95 14.12 8.21 4.62
N LEU A 96 13.37 7.14 4.88
CA LEU A 96 12.75 6.86 6.18
C LEU A 96 13.77 6.39 7.24
N GLY A 97 14.98 5.97 6.81
CA GLY A 97 16.00 5.39 7.68
C GLY A 97 15.63 3.98 8.17
N PRO A 98 16.52 3.24 8.84
CA PRO A 98 16.37 1.78 9.01
C PRO A 98 15.30 1.35 10.03
N ARG A 99 14.78 2.26 10.86
CA ARG A 99 13.94 1.91 12.03
C ARG A 99 12.46 2.26 11.90
N ARG A 100 12.03 2.93 10.83
CA ARG A 100 10.61 3.24 10.61
C ARG A 100 9.91 2.01 10.05
N VAL A 101 8.75 1.69 10.60
CA VAL A 101 7.93 0.56 10.13
C VAL A 101 7.32 0.91 8.78
N VAL A 102 7.59 0.10 7.78
CA VAL A 102 7.01 0.20 6.44
C VAL A 102 6.01 -0.93 6.25
N LEU A 103 4.82 -0.62 5.74
CA LEU A 103 3.83 -1.60 5.31
C LEU A 103 3.72 -1.58 3.79
N GLY A 104 3.67 -2.76 3.17
CA GLY A 104 3.53 -2.91 1.72
C GLY A 104 4.70 -3.69 1.12
N ASN A 105 5.15 -3.40 -0.10
CA ASN A 105 4.46 -2.64 -1.14
C ASN A 105 4.06 -3.55 -2.31
N VAL A 106 3.78 -4.84 -2.03
CA VAL A 106 3.48 -5.86 -3.04
C VAL A 106 2.41 -5.36 -4.00
N SER A 107 2.66 -5.47 -5.31
CA SER A 107 1.81 -4.88 -6.33
C SER A 107 0.41 -5.47 -6.30
N THR A 108 -0.59 -4.60 -6.20
CA THR A 108 -2.00 -5.03 -6.22
C THR A 108 -2.44 -5.51 -7.59
N ILE A 109 -1.75 -5.09 -8.65
CA ILE A 109 -2.09 -5.45 -10.03
C ILE A 109 -1.17 -6.58 -10.51
N THR A 110 0.12 -6.30 -10.66
CA THR A 110 1.04 -7.22 -11.35
C THR A 110 1.38 -8.47 -10.55
N ASP A 111 1.23 -8.44 -9.22
CA ASP A 111 1.56 -9.57 -8.36
C ASP A 111 0.29 -10.22 -7.81
N LEU A 112 -0.57 -9.45 -7.15
CA LEU A 112 -1.75 -10.01 -6.47
C LEU A 112 -2.90 -10.35 -7.42
N LEU A 113 -3.21 -9.49 -8.41
CA LEU A 113 -4.33 -9.72 -9.32
C LEU A 113 -3.95 -10.60 -10.51
N GLU A 114 -2.87 -10.23 -11.21
CA GLU A 114 -2.46 -10.85 -12.47
C GLU A 114 -1.30 -11.86 -12.31
N GLY A 115 -0.67 -11.88 -11.14
CA GLY A 115 0.48 -12.73 -10.87
C GLY A 115 0.10 -14.16 -10.47
N THR A 116 1.10 -14.86 -9.95
CA THR A 116 0.99 -16.24 -9.47
C THR A 116 1.35 -16.29 -7.99
N PRO A 117 0.95 -17.35 -7.25
CA PRO A 117 1.30 -17.50 -5.83
C PRO A 117 2.80 -17.38 -5.59
N ARG A 118 3.63 -18.00 -6.45
CA ARG A 118 5.09 -17.89 -6.41
C ARG A 118 5.57 -16.44 -6.56
N LYS A 119 5.00 -15.70 -7.52
CA LYS A 119 5.39 -14.30 -7.77
C LYS A 119 5.04 -13.41 -6.57
N VAL A 120 3.88 -13.61 -5.95
CA VAL A 120 3.49 -12.87 -4.74
C VAL A 120 4.44 -13.15 -3.58
N TYR A 121 4.76 -14.42 -3.37
CA TYR A 121 5.70 -14.84 -2.33
C TYR A 121 7.10 -14.23 -2.56
N GLU A 122 7.60 -14.25 -3.79
CA GLU A 122 8.86 -13.61 -4.18
C GLU A 122 8.83 -12.09 -3.98
N ALA A 123 7.74 -11.42 -4.36
CA ALA A 123 7.59 -9.97 -4.16
C ALA A 123 7.58 -9.58 -2.67
N ALA A 124 6.88 -10.36 -1.83
CA ALA A 124 6.89 -10.15 -0.38
C ALA A 124 8.29 -10.34 0.22
N ARG A 125 9.05 -11.30 -0.30
CA ARG A 125 10.47 -11.50 0.04
C ARG A 125 11.33 -10.31 -0.33
N GLU A 126 11.19 -9.78 -1.53
CA GLU A 126 11.93 -8.59 -1.98
C GLU A 126 11.62 -7.36 -1.12
N CYS A 127 10.37 -7.20 -0.70
CA CYS A 127 9.97 -6.14 0.24
C CYS A 127 10.70 -6.29 1.59
N HIS A 128 10.76 -7.51 2.16
CA HIS A 128 11.50 -7.77 3.41
C HIS A 128 13.00 -7.54 3.27
N VAL A 129 13.61 -8.00 2.18
CA VAL A 129 15.04 -7.76 1.93
C VAL A 129 15.33 -6.25 1.86
N THR A 130 14.43 -5.49 1.25
CA THR A 130 14.58 -4.03 1.13
C THR A 130 14.34 -3.30 2.45
N CYS A 131 13.27 -3.66 3.18
CA CYS A 131 12.85 -2.92 4.37
C CYS A 131 13.50 -3.37 5.67
N GLY A 132 14.00 -4.61 5.69
CA GLY A 132 14.52 -5.28 6.87
C GLY A 132 13.46 -5.61 7.90
N ARG A 133 13.93 -5.68 9.14
CA ARG A 133 13.15 -6.00 10.34
C ARG A 133 11.93 -5.11 10.51
N PHE A 134 12.00 -3.84 10.11
CA PHE A 134 10.91 -2.89 10.32
C PHE A 134 9.94 -2.87 9.13
N HIS A 135 9.39 -4.04 8.84
CA HIS A 135 8.47 -4.25 7.74
C HIS A 135 7.23 -5.04 8.18
N VAL A 136 6.07 -4.63 7.66
CA VAL A 136 4.81 -5.37 7.75
C VAL A 136 4.47 -5.85 6.35
N VAL A 137 4.46 -7.17 6.16
CA VAL A 137 4.07 -7.78 4.88
C VAL A 137 2.64 -7.37 4.55
N GLY A 138 2.45 -6.83 3.35
CA GLY A 138 1.14 -6.40 2.88
C GLY A 138 1.14 -6.01 1.42
N SER A 139 -0.05 -5.80 0.88
CA SER A 139 -0.24 -5.15 -0.40
C SER A 139 0.20 -3.69 -0.34
N GLY A 140 0.59 -3.11 -1.48
CA GLY A 140 0.82 -1.66 -1.57
C GLY A 140 -0.46 -0.83 -1.48
N CYS A 141 -1.64 -1.43 -1.64
CA CYS A 141 -2.91 -0.71 -1.67
C CYS A 141 -4.06 -1.62 -1.22
N GLU A 142 -5.30 -1.20 -1.40
CA GLU A 142 -6.46 -2.06 -1.11
C GLU A 142 -6.48 -3.32 -1.99
N VAL A 143 -6.87 -4.44 -1.36
CA VAL A 143 -7.05 -5.73 -2.01
C VAL A 143 -8.36 -5.72 -2.80
N SER A 144 -8.29 -6.10 -4.08
CA SER A 144 -9.46 -6.19 -4.96
C SER A 144 -10.21 -7.52 -4.72
N PRO A 145 -11.56 -7.53 -4.76
CA PRO A 145 -12.34 -8.76 -4.64
C PRO A 145 -12.10 -9.76 -5.78
N ASN A 146 -11.48 -9.31 -6.89
CA ASN A 146 -11.15 -10.17 -8.02
C ASN A 146 -9.77 -10.83 -7.90
N MET A 147 -8.98 -10.52 -6.86
CA MET A 147 -7.68 -11.15 -6.66
C MET A 147 -7.85 -12.67 -6.42
N PRO A 148 -7.10 -13.52 -7.13
CA PRO A 148 -7.13 -14.96 -6.88
C PRO A 148 -6.83 -15.28 -5.41
N PRO A 149 -7.69 -16.07 -4.72
CA PRO A 149 -7.47 -16.40 -3.31
C PRO A 149 -6.13 -17.07 -3.01
N GLU A 150 -5.59 -17.83 -3.95
CA GLU A 150 -4.26 -18.46 -3.87
C GLU A 150 -3.12 -17.43 -3.82
N ASN A 151 -3.26 -16.30 -4.51
CA ASN A 151 -2.28 -15.21 -4.47
C ASN A 151 -2.28 -14.56 -3.09
N LEU A 152 -3.46 -14.31 -2.51
CA LEU A 152 -3.58 -13.78 -1.15
C LEU A 152 -3.06 -14.78 -0.11
N ARG A 153 -3.33 -16.07 -0.28
CA ARG A 153 -2.78 -17.11 0.61
C ARG A 153 -1.25 -17.13 0.57
N ALA A 154 -0.64 -17.04 -0.60
CA ALA A 154 0.82 -16.99 -0.69
C ALA A 154 1.45 -15.81 0.06
N LEU A 155 0.78 -14.65 0.07
CA LEU A 155 1.22 -13.49 0.86
C LEU A 155 1.15 -13.79 2.38
N LEU A 156 0.07 -14.46 2.81
CA LEU A 156 -0.12 -14.86 4.21
C LEU A 156 0.87 -15.95 4.63
N ASP A 157 1.08 -16.95 3.79
CA ASP A 157 2.03 -18.04 4.02
C ASP A 157 3.43 -17.47 4.22
N TYR A 158 3.87 -16.58 3.33
CA TYR A 158 5.15 -15.85 3.50
C TYR A 158 5.21 -15.10 4.84
N ALA A 159 4.15 -14.37 5.21
CA ALA A 159 4.10 -13.60 6.45
C ALA A 159 4.12 -14.48 7.72
N GLN A 160 3.67 -15.73 7.64
CA GLN A 160 3.65 -16.68 8.75
C GLN A 160 4.96 -17.47 8.87
N GLU A 161 5.64 -17.72 7.74
CA GLU A 161 6.88 -18.49 7.69
C GLU A 161 8.09 -17.71 8.23
N TYR A 162 8.13 -16.39 8.04
CA TYR A 162 9.28 -15.57 8.39
C TYR A 162 9.01 -14.59 9.52
N LYS A 163 10.03 -14.39 10.36
CA LYS A 163 10.01 -13.42 11.46
C LYS A 163 10.84 -12.18 11.12
N PRO A 164 10.45 -11.00 11.63
CA PRO A 164 11.20 -9.76 11.43
C PRO A 164 12.69 -9.85 11.81
N GLU A 165 13.01 -10.63 12.84
CA GLU A 165 14.38 -10.79 13.36
C GLU A 165 15.35 -11.43 12.35
N GLU A 166 14.83 -12.13 11.35
CA GLU A 166 15.63 -12.80 10.31
C GLU A 166 16.17 -11.81 9.25
N PHE A 167 15.68 -10.57 9.24
CA PHE A 167 16.01 -9.55 8.24
C PHE A 167 16.69 -8.34 8.88
N VAL A 168 17.95 -8.51 9.27
CA VAL A 168 18.76 -7.39 9.78
C VAL A 168 19.43 -6.69 8.61
N VAL A 169 19.07 -5.42 8.36
CA VAL A 169 19.83 -4.55 7.45
C VAL A 169 20.90 -3.88 8.30
N GLU A 170 22.17 -4.13 7.97
CA GLU A 170 23.34 -3.48 8.60
C GLU A 170 23.35 -1.96 8.35
#